data_AF-A0A2E6HZ93-F1
#
_entry.id   AF-A0A2E6HZ93-F1
#
_cell.length_a   1.000
_cell.length_b   1.000
_cell.length_c   1.000
_cell.angle_alpha   90.00
_cell.angle_beta   90.00
_cell.angle_gamma   90.00
#
_symmetry.space_group_name_H-M   'P 1'
#
loop_
_entity.id
_entity.type
_entity.pdbx_description
1 polymer ?
#
loop_
_entity_poly.entity_id
_entity_poly.type
_entity_poly.pdbx_seq_one_letter_code
_entity_poly.pdbx_strand_id
1 'polypeptide(L)'
;MQKIDPEAYRKRLERMSAIFSEMVEHADEQSLTRCPYKDRHDRCTALFGCRHRRPSEEGLPHCVSDDKLDYRSAWESAPAEAVDKMRDRLKKGRKNEQ
;
A
#
# COMPACT_ATOMS: atom_id res chain seq x y z
N MET A 1 -26.50 -11.99 36.48
CA MET A 1 -25.91 -12.07 35.13
C MET A 1 -27.00 -12.54 34.18
N GLN A 2 -27.33 -11.77 33.14
CA GLN A 2 -28.36 -12.23 32.19
C GLN A 2 -27.85 -13.45 31.42
N LYS A 3 -28.70 -14.46 31.24
CA LYS A 3 -28.38 -15.61 30.39
C LYS A 3 -28.26 -15.11 28.95
N ILE A 4 -27.06 -15.18 28.41
CA ILE A 4 -26.83 -14.91 26.99
C ILE A 4 -27.42 -16.08 26.22
N ASP A 5 -28.32 -15.78 25.28
CA ASP A 5 -28.76 -16.77 24.29
C ASP A 5 -27.56 -17.10 23.38
N PRO A 6 -27.07 -18.36 23.41
CA PRO A 6 -25.92 -18.77 22.60
C PRO A 6 -26.15 -18.57 21.10
N GLU A 7 -27.38 -18.75 20.62
CA GLU A 7 -27.72 -18.64 19.21
C GLU A 7 -27.70 -17.18 18.74
N ALA A 8 -28.37 -16.28 19.48
CA ALA A 8 -28.28 -14.85 19.21
C ALA A 8 -26.85 -14.30 19.36
N TYR A 9 -26.03 -14.88 20.22
CA TYR A 9 -24.60 -14.54 20.31
C TYR A 9 -23.83 -14.98 19.06
N ARG A 10 -23.99 -16.24 18.62
CA ARG A 10 -23.36 -16.74 17.40
C ARG A 10 -23.73 -15.89 16.18
N LYS A 11 -25.02 -15.58 16.01
CA LYS A 11 -25.50 -14.72 14.91
C LYS A 11 -24.86 -13.33 14.89
N ARG A 12 -24.58 -12.75 16.06
CA ARG A 12 -23.87 -11.46 16.15
C ARG A 12 -22.41 -11.59 15.73
N LEU A 13 -21.73 -12.66 16.14
CA LEU A 13 -20.36 -12.95 15.71
C LEU A 13 -20.27 -13.19 14.21
N GLU A 14 -21.19 -13.97 13.64
CA GLU A 14 -21.26 -14.21 12.19
C GLU A 14 -21.44 -12.90 11.42
N ARG A 15 -22.35 -12.03 11.89
CA ARG A 15 -22.54 -10.70 11.29
C ARG A 15 -21.28 -9.83 11.38
N MET A 16 -20.60 -9.83 12.53
CA MET A 16 -19.34 -9.10 12.69
C MET A 16 -18.28 -9.64 11.74
N SER A 17 -18.13 -10.97 11.69
CA SER A 17 -17.17 -11.64 10.79
C SER A 17 -17.42 -11.26 9.35
N ALA A 18 -18.67 -11.27 8.88
CA ALA A 18 -19.02 -10.89 7.52
C ALA A 18 -18.60 -9.45 7.18
N ILE A 19 -18.90 -8.50 8.07
CA ILE A 19 -18.50 -7.09 7.89
C ILE A 19 -16.98 -6.95 7.82
N PHE A 20 -16.25 -7.59 8.73
CA PHE A 20 -14.79 -7.50 8.75
C PHE A 20 -14.15 -8.18 7.55
N SER A 21 -14.69 -9.32 7.09
CA SER A 21 -14.23 -10.00 5.88
C SER A 21 -14.34 -9.09 4.66
N GLU A 22 -15.51 -8.48 4.42
CA GLU A 22 -15.71 -7.54 3.32
C GLU A 22 -14.75 -6.33 3.39
N MET A 23 -14.53 -5.79 4.59
CA MET A 23 -13.59 -4.68 4.79
C MET A 23 -12.15 -5.06 4.46
N VAL A 24 -11.72 -6.26 4.85
CA VAL A 24 -10.34 -6.74 4.61
C VAL A 24 -10.13 -7.04 3.14
N GLU A 25 -11.10 -7.67 2.46
CA GLU A 25 -11.04 -7.93 1.01
C GLU A 25 -10.87 -6.62 0.23
N HIS A 26 -11.68 -5.60 0.55
CA HIS A 26 -11.56 -4.30 -0.11
C HIS A 26 -10.22 -3.62 0.18
N ALA A 27 -9.72 -3.71 1.42
CA ALA A 27 -8.43 -3.13 1.78
C ALA A 27 -7.27 -3.82 1.04
N ASP A 28 -7.33 -5.15 0.85
CA ASP A 28 -6.35 -5.92 0.11
C ASP A 28 -6.29 -5.46 -1.35
N GLU A 29 -7.44 -5.36 -2.03
CA GLU A 29 -7.53 -4.86 -3.40
C GLU A 29 -6.97 -3.44 -3.55
N GLN A 30 -7.34 -2.52 -2.64
CA GLN A 30 -6.85 -1.15 -2.67
C GLN A 30 -5.34 -1.06 -2.42
N SER A 31 -4.78 -1.93 -1.58
CA SER A 31 -3.35 -1.93 -1.26
C SER A 31 -2.45 -2.23 -2.46
N LEU A 32 -2.99 -2.88 -3.50
CA LEU A 32 -2.24 -3.25 -4.70
C LEU A 32 -1.92 -2.06 -5.60
N THR A 33 -2.73 -1.00 -5.55
CA THR A 33 -2.72 0.08 -6.57
C THR A 33 -2.70 1.49 -5.99
N ARG A 34 -3.34 1.68 -4.83
CA ARG A 34 -3.45 2.98 -4.17
C ARG A 34 -2.12 3.41 -3.58
N CYS A 35 -1.78 4.69 -3.72
CA CYS A 35 -0.58 5.22 -3.06
C CYS A 35 -0.74 5.16 -1.52
N PRO A 36 0.15 4.46 -0.79
CA PRO A 36 0.04 4.30 0.67
C PRO A 36 0.26 5.62 1.42
N TYR A 37 0.85 6.62 0.77
CA TYR A 37 1.11 7.95 1.33
C TYR A 37 0.10 9.01 0.87
N LYS A 38 -0.94 8.62 0.13
CA LYS A 38 -2.04 9.52 -0.25
C LYS A 38 -3.15 9.40 0.80
N ASP A 39 -3.51 10.48 1.47
CA ASP A 39 -4.63 10.48 2.40
C ASP A 39 -5.99 10.62 1.67
N ARG A 40 -7.09 10.70 2.43
CA ARG A 40 -8.45 10.86 1.88
C ARG A 40 -8.74 12.24 1.26
N HIS A 41 -7.83 13.20 1.41
CA HIS A 41 -7.93 14.58 0.92
C HIS A 41 -6.89 14.85 -0.19
N ASP A 42 -6.37 13.78 -0.81
CA ASP A 42 -5.31 13.83 -1.82
C ASP A 42 -4.05 14.56 -1.33
N ARG A 43 -3.75 14.49 -0.04
CA ARG A 43 -2.51 14.99 0.55
C ARG A 43 -1.47 13.89 0.65
N CYS A 44 -0.21 14.26 0.44
CA CYS A 44 0.95 13.40 0.52
C CYS A 44 1.53 13.42 1.93
N THR A 45 1.55 12.26 2.57
CA THR A 45 2.12 12.04 3.91
C THR A 45 3.56 11.52 3.87
N ALA A 46 4.15 11.37 2.67
CA ALA A 46 5.50 10.85 2.51
C ALA A 46 6.55 11.78 3.15
N LEU A 47 7.39 11.24 4.02
CA LEU A 47 8.51 11.95 4.67
C LEU A 47 9.81 11.91 3.85
N PHE A 48 9.76 11.40 2.62
CA PHE A 48 10.88 11.28 1.70
C PHE A 48 10.60 12.00 0.37
N GLY A 49 11.62 12.16 -0.46
CA GLY A 49 11.48 12.72 -1.81
C GLY A 49 10.58 11.87 -2.69
N CYS A 50 9.34 12.30 -2.90
CA CYS A 50 8.35 11.60 -3.72
C CYS A 50 8.05 12.37 -5.00
N ARG A 51 8.14 11.70 -6.16
CA ARG A 51 7.87 12.31 -7.49
C ARG A 51 6.43 12.76 -7.68
N HIS A 52 5.49 12.14 -6.98
CA HIS A 52 4.06 12.47 -7.03
C HIS A 52 3.67 13.54 -6.00
N ARG A 53 4.64 14.08 -5.24
CA ARG A 53 4.41 15.18 -4.30
C ARG A 53 4.38 16.51 -5.05
N ARG A 54 3.43 17.37 -4.73
CA ARG A 54 3.39 18.77 -5.18
C ARG A 54 3.32 19.72 -3.98
N PRO A 55 4.06 20.84 -4.00
CA PRO A 55 3.98 21.84 -2.94
C PRO A 55 2.53 22.30 -2.72
N SER A 56 2.19 22.61 -1.47
CA SER A 56 0.95 23.27 -1.06
C SER A 56 1.35 24.52 -0.28
N GLU A 57 0.58 25.60 -0.40
CA GLU A 57 0.84 26.83 0.37
C GLU A 57 0.59 26.64 1.86
N GLU A 58 -0.40 25.81 2.20
CA GLU A 58 -0.74 25.46 3.58
C GLU A 58 -0.87 23.94 3.76
N GLY A 59 -0.46 23.45 4.92
CA GLY A 59 -0.63 22.05 5.34
C GLY A 59 0.22 21.03 4.57
N LEU A 60 -0.31 19.81 4.45
CA LEU A 60 0.39 18.74 3.76
C LEU A 60 0.45 19.00 2.23
N PRO A 61 1.56 18.66 1.58
CA PRO A 61 1.70 18.69 0.12
C PRO A 61 0.58 17.92 -0.59
N HIS A 62 0.24 18.29 -1.82
CA HIS A 62 -0.69 17.49 -2.62
C HIS A 62 -0.02 16.22 -3.18
N CYS A 63 -0.79 15.15 -3.31
CA CYS A 63 -0.40 13.93 -4.01
C CYS A 63 -1.08 13.87 -5.37
N VAL A 64 -0.31 13.83 -6.45
CA VAL A 64 -0.80 13.71 -7.83
C VAL A 64 -0.71 12.27 -8.37
N SER A 65 -0.69 11.28 -7.47
CA SER A 65 -0.77 9.87 -7.84
C SER A 65 -2.14 9.57 -8.46
N ASP A 66 -2.14 8.82 -9.56
CA ASP A 66 -3.32 8.33 -10.26
C ASP A 66 -3.88 7.04 -9.66
N ASP A 67 -3.26 6.55 -8.58
CA ASP A 67 -3.62 5.34 -7.85
C ASP A 67 -3.64 4.09 -8.75
N LYS A 68 -2.72 4.06 -9.73
CA LYS A 68 -2.44 2.90 -10.60
C LYS A 68 -1.04 2.34 -10.37
N LEU A 69 -0.52 2.47 -9.16
CA LEU A 69 0.82 2.03 -8.81
C LEU A 69 0.83 0.51 -8.65
N ASP A 70 1.39 -0.23 -9.59
CA ASP A 70 1.49 -1.69 -9.47
C ASP A 70 2.62 -2.09 -8.50
N TYR A 71 2.25 -2.40 -7.25
CA TYR A 71 3.18 -2.81 -6.22
C TYR A 71 3.57 -4.29 -6.26
N ARG A 72 2.95 -5.12 -7.10
CA ARG A 72 3.21 -6.57 -7.13
C ARG A 72 4.67 -6.89 -7.38
N SER A 73 5.33 -6.14 -8.26
CA SER A 73 6.77 -6.32 -8.52
C SER A 73 7.68 -6.08 -7.32
N ALA A 74 7.23 -5.33 -6.29
CA ALA A 74 7.96 -5.12 -5.05
C ALA A 74 7.79 -6.28 -4.05
N TRP A 75 6.70 -7.04 -4.15
CA TRP A 75 6.35 -8.12 -3.23
C TRP A 75 6.62 -9.52 -3.81
N GLU A 76 6.46 -9.68 -5.12
CA GLU A 76 6.54 -10.96 -5.85
C GLU A 76 7.91 -11.18 -6.52
N SER A 77 8.85 -10.24 -6.39
CA SER A 77 10.19 -10.43 -6.96
C SER A 77 10.91 -11.56 -6.21
N ALA A 78 11.25 -12.63 -6.92
CA ALA A 78 12.29 -13.57 -6.48
C ALA A 78 13.57 -12.75 -6.19
N PRO A 79 13.95 -12.56 -4.91
CA PRO A 79 14.87 -11.50 -4.54
C PRO A 79 16.27 -11.70 -5.14
N ALA A 80 16.65 -12.93 -5.47
CA ALA A 80 17.95 -13.23 -6.08
C ALA A 80 18.10 -12.63 -7.49
N GLU A 81 17.14 -12.87 -8.40
CA GLU A 81 17.28 -12.48 -9.80
C GLU A 81 17.21 -10.95 -10.01
N ALA A 82 16.36 -10.27 -9.24
CA ALA A 82 16.24 -8.82 -9.25
C ALA A 82 17.52 -8.15 -8.71
N VAL A 83 18.08 -8.69 -7.62
CA VAL A 83 19.33 -8.20 -7.02
C VAL A 83 20.51 -8.39 -7.96
N ASP A 84 20.60 -9.53 -8.64
CA ASP A 84 21.70 -9.81 -9.58
C ASP A 84 21.65 -8.90 -10.81
N LYS A 85 20.47 -8.66 -11.39
CA LYS A 85 20.28 -7.70 -12.48
C LYS A 85 20.66 -6.27 -12.06
N MET A 86 20.32 -5.86 -10.84
CA MET A 86 20.69 -4.54 -10.30
C MET A 86 22.21 -4.42 -10.08
N ARG A 87 22.86 -5.45 -9.53
CA ARG A 87 24.33 -5.52 -9.38
C ARG A 87 25.04 -5.40 -10.73
N ASP A 88 24.54 -6.06 -11.77
CA ASP A 88 25.13 -6.00 -13.10
C ASP A 88 24.98 -4.61 -13.75
N ARG A 89 23.85 -3.92 -13.55
CA ARG A 89 23.70 -2.52 -14.00
C ARG A 89 24.69 -1.59 -13.31
N LEU A 90 24.89 -1.73 -12.00
CA LEU A 90 25.85 -0.92 -11.24
C LEU A 90 27.30 -1.18 -11.69
N LYS A 91 27.67 -2.44 -11.97
CA LYS A 91 28.99 -2.79 -12.51
C LYS A 91 29.21 -2.19 -13.91
N LYS A 92 28.19 -2.18 -14.77
CA LYS A 92 28.25 -1.57 -16.11
C LYS A 92 28.36 -0.05 -16.05
N GLY A 93 27.61 0.61 -15.15
CA GLY A 93 27.71 2.05 -14.93
C GLY A 93 29.12 2.49 -14.53
N ARG A 94 29.73 1.79 -13.57
CA ARG A 94 31.12 2.05 -13.12
C ARG A 94 32.19 1.84 -14.19
N LYS A 95 31.92 1.05 -15.22
CA LYS A 95 32.86 0.82 -16.34
C LYS A 95 32.78 1.88 -17.44
N ASN A 96 31.69 2.66 -17.48
CA ASN A 96 31.50 3.72 -18.47
C ASN A 96 32.00 5.09 -17.98
N GLU A 97 32.42 5.19 -16.72
CA GLU A 97 33.01 6.40 -16.09
C GLU A 97 34.56 6.31 -15.97
N GLN A 98 35.19 5.30 -16.57
CA GLN A 98 36.65 5.14 -16.72
C GLN A 98 37.03 5.16 -18.19
#